data_AF-A0A9N9H7T4-F1
#
_entry.id   AF-A0A9N9H7T4-F1
#
_cell.length_a   1.000
_cell.length_b   1.000
_cell.length_c   1.000
_cell.angle_alpha   90.00
_cell.angle_beta   90.00
_cell.angle_gamma   90.00
#
_symmetry.space_group_name_H-M   'P 1'
#
loop_
_entity.id
_entity.type
_entity.pdbx_description
1 polymer ?
#
loop_
_entity_poly.entity_id
_entity_poly.type
_entity_poly.pdbx_seq_one_letter_code
_entity_poly.pdbx_strand_id
1 'polypeptide(L)'
;RYARFYRLDGECLEKPIYKRNRIFQEKLDQLQQFLNDKNNIIISSYKTDTKTGLPVKYLKDTKDALWKKFSQQLLNGVKCSTFLTFMK
;
A
#
# COMPACT_ATOMS: atom_id res chain seq x y z
N ARG A 1 -27.20 -12.05 -3.16
CA ARG A 1 -27.02 -13.48 -3.51
C ARG A 1 -26.53 -14.21 -2.24
N TYR A 2 -27.41 -14.91 -1.53
CA TYR A 2 -27.14 -15.58 -0.26
C TYR A 2 -26.54 -16.98 -0.49
N ALA A 3 -25.68 -17.47 0.42
CA ALA A 3 -25.19 -18.85 0.40
C ALA A 3 -26.09 -19.69 1.33
N ARG A 4 -26.65 -20.79 0.82
CA ARG A 4 -27.55 -21.69 1.57
C ARG A 4 -26.77 -22.88 2.11
N PHE A 5 -26.95 -23.23 3.39
CA PHE A 5 -26.53 -24.53 3.93
C PHE A 5 -27.71 -25.51 3.86
N TYR A 6 -27.45 -26.75 3.43
CA TYR A 6 -28.47 -27.82 3.32
C TYR A 6 -28.64 -28.57 4.65
N ARG A 7 -29.02 -27.90 5.74
CA ARG A 7 -29.47 -28.57 6.97
C ARG A 7 -30.81 -28.02 7.42
N LEU A 8 -31.65 -28.93 7.91
CA LEU A 8 -33.11 -28.80 8.00
C LEU A 8 -33.62 -27.71 8.98
N ASP A 9 -32.74 -27.14 9.82
CA ASP A 9 -33.06 -26.03 10.75
C ASP A 9 -31.92 -24.99 10.84
N GLY A 10 -31.23 -24.72 9.73
CA GLY A 10 -30.15 -23.73 9.70
C GLY A 10 -30.69 -22.30 9.53
N GLU A 11 -30.79 -21.51 10.60
CA GLU A 11 -31.07 -20.08 10.51
C GLU A 11 -30.11 -19.40 9.52
N CYS A 12 -30.66 -18.59 8.60
CA CYS A 12 -29.88 -17.83 7.64
C CYS A 12 -29.03 -16.79 8.37
N LEU A 13 -27.77 -17.10 8.68
CA LEU A 13 -26.83 -16.11 9.20
C LEU A 13 -26.62 -15.01 8.15
N GLU A 14 -27.03 -13.78 8.46
CA GLU A 14 -26.72 -12.62 7.64
C GLU A 14 -25.20 -12.44 7.58
N LYS A 15 -24.67 -12.23 6.37
CA LYS A 15 -23.23 -12.01 6.21
C LYS A 15 -22.83 -10.75 6.96
N PRO A 16 -21.76 -10.78 7.76
CA PRO A 16 -21.26 -9.57 8.40
C PRO A 16 -20.87 -8.54 7.33
N ILE A 17 -21.46 -7.35 7.41
CA ILE A 17 -21.17 -6.24 6.51
C ILE A 17 -19.80 -5.67 6.89
N TYR A 18 -18.78 -5.96 6.08
CA TYR A 18 -17.43 -5.44 6.29
C TYR A 18 -17.33 -3.99 5.79
N LYS A 19 -17.17 -3.03 6.72
CA LYS A 19 -16.84 -1.65 6.38
C LYS A 19 -15.32 -1.53 6.17
N ARG A 20 -14.90 -1.31 4.92
CA ARG A 20 -13.49 -1.00 4.61
C ARG A 20 -13.24 0.46 4.95
N ASN A 21 -12.51 0.72 6.03
CA ASN A 21 -12.03 2.07 6.32
C ASN A 21 -11.11 2.52 5.16
N ARG A 22 -11.36 3.73 4.67
CA ARG A 22 -10.45 4.41 3.73
C ARG A 22 -9.11 4.54 4.44
N ILE A 23 -8.01 4.21 3.75
CA ILE A 23 -6.66 4.43 4.30
C ILE A 23 -6.60 5.90 4.73
N PHE A 24 -6.21 6.16 5.99
CA PHE A 24 -6.12 7.51 6.52
C PHE A 24 -5.18 8.33 5.63
N GLN A 25 -5.61 9.53 5.23
CA GLN A 25 -4.83 10.43 4.36
C GLN A 25 -3.41 10.65 4.91
N GLU A 26 -3.29 10.77 6.24
CA GLU A 26 -2.01 10.88 6.95
C GLU A 26 -1.04 9.73 6.62
N LYS A 27 -1.55 8.50 6.47
CA LYS A 27 -0.72 7.33 6.12
C LYS A 27 -0.24 7.39 4.67
N LEU A 28 -1.01 8.02 3.78
CA LEU A 28 -0.59 8.26 2.40
C LEU A 28 0.52 9.30 2.35
N ASP A 29 0.38 10.37 3.13
CA ASP A 29 1.39 11.42 3.21
C ASP A 29 2.71 10.86 3.79
N GLN A 30 2.63 10.00 4.81
CA GLN A 30 3.79 9.27 5.34
C GLN A 30 4.45 8.37 4.30
N LEU A 31 3.66 7.66 3.49
CA LEU A 31 4.18 6.83 2.40
C LEU A 31 4.86 7.69 1.33
N GLN A 32 4.25 8.81 0.95
CA GLN A 32 4.86 9.74 -0.01
C GLN A 32 6.17 10.34 0.53
N GLN A 33 6.24 10.70 1.82
CA GLN A 33 7.48 11.15 2.45
C GLN A 33 8.55 10.06 2.40
N PHE A 34 8.19 8.81 2.73
CA PHE A 34 9.12 7.68 2.67
C PHE A 34 9.69 7.44 1.27
N LEU A 35 8.86 7.57 0.22
CA LEU A 35 9.29 7.43 -1.17
C LEU A 35 10.10 8.63 -1.69
N ASN A 36 10.07 9.77 -1.01
CA ASN A 36 10.90 10.92 -1.34
C ASN A 36 12.22 10.95 -0.57
N ASP A 37 12.38 10.08 0.43
CA ASP A 37 13.61 9.98 1.20
C ASP A 37 14.75 9.41 0.35
N LYS A 38 15.85 10.18 0.27
CA LYS A 38 17.09 9.83 -0.44
C LYS A 38 17.71 8.50 0.03
N ASN A 39 17.36 8.03 1.23
CA ASN A 39 17.80 6.73 1.71
C ASN A 39 17.12 5.55 0.99
N ASN A 40 15.91 5.76 0.47
CA ASN A 40 15.06 4.72 -0.13
C ASN A 40 14.97 4.84 -1.66
N ILE A 41 15.23 6.03 -2.20
CA ILE A 41 15.23 6.29 -3.64
C ILE A 41 16.60 6.73 -4.18
N ILE A 42 16.87 6.33 -5.41
CA ILE A 42 17.98 6.80 -6.22
C ILE A 42 17.42 7.73 -7.29
N ILE A 43 17.93 8.95 -7.33
CA ILE A 43 17.61 9.90 -8.40
C ILE A 43 18.52 9.58 -9.57
N SER A 44 17.94 9.34 -10.75
CA SER A 44 18.74 9.10 -11.94
C SER A 44 19.39 10.39 -12.43
N SER A 45 20.68 10.34 -12.71
CA SER A 45 21.41 11.51 -13.23
C SER A 45 21.19 11.73 -14.72
N TYR A 46 20.81 10.68 -15.45
CA TYR A 46 20.79 10.65 -16.92
C TYR A 46 19.38 10.52 -17.50
N LYS A 47 18.37 10.20 -16.68
CA LYS A 47 16.98 10.06 -17.14
C LYS A 47 16.13 11.12 -16.49
N THR A 48 15.54 11.97 -17.32
CA THR A 48 14.55 12.96 -16.89
C THR A 48 13.20 12.60 -17.52
N ASP A 49 12.14 12.87 -16.78
CA ASP A 49 10.78 12.74 -17.28
C ASP A 49 10.57 13.80 -18.37
N THR A 50 10.13 13.37 -19.55
CA THR A 50 10.05 14.25 -20.73
C THR A 50 8.96 15.30 -20.62
N LYS A 51 7.99 15.14 -19.69
CA LYS A 51 6.88 16.08 -19.50
C LYS A 51 7.19 17.11 -18.42
N THR A 52 7.86 16.71 -17.35
CA THR A 52 8.14 17.57 -16.18
C THR A 52 9.58 18.07 -16.12
N GLY A 53 10.51 17.48 -16.88
CA GLY A 53 11.93 17.79 -16.84
C GLY A 53 12.63 17.35 -15.55
N LEU A 54 11.91 16.71 -14.62
CA LEU A 54 12.45 16.24 -13.36
C LEU A 54 13.18 14.90 -13.54
N PRO A 55 14.25 14.62 -12.78
CA PRO A 55 14.93 13.35 -12.89
C PRO A 55 14.05 12.19 -12.41
N VAL A 56 14.11 11.08 -13.15
CA VAL A 56 13.35 9.86 -12.82
C VAL A 56 13.89 9.27 -11.52
N LYS A 57 12.99 8.93 -10.61
CA LYS A 57 13.32 8.31 -9.32
C LYS A 57 13.18 6.80 -9.41
N TYR A 58 14.22 6.10 -9.00
CA TYR A 58 14.27 4.65 -8.89
C TYR A 58 14.25 4.22 -7.43
N LEU A 59 13.73 3.03 -7.16
CA LEU A 59 13.83 2.40 -5.84
C LEU A 59 15.26 1.90 -5.63
N LYS A 60 15.81 2.16 -4.45
CA LYS A 60 17.17 1.73 -4.10
C LYS A 60 17.24 0.23 -3.80
N ASP A 61 16.22 -0.29 -3.12
CA ASP A 61 16.14 -1.66 -2.64
C ASP A 61 14.92 -2.39 -3.25
N THR A 62 14.82 -3.70 -2.99
CA THR A 62 13.66 -4.51 -3.37
C THR A 62 12.40 -4.09 -2.62
N LYS A 63 11.24 -4.36 -3.23
CA LYS A 63 9.93 -4.02 -2.63
C LYS A 63 9.75 -4.59 -1.22
N ASP A 64 10.25 -5.80 -0.97
CA ASP A 64 10.18 -6.45 0.35
C ASP A 64 11.10 -5.79 1.38
N ALA A 65 12.31 -5.40 0.99
CA ALA A 65 13.24 -4.72 1.89
C ALA A 65 12.71 -3.33 2.28
N LEU A 66 12.15 -2.60 1.31
CA LEU A 66 11.50 -1.32 1.57
C LEU A 66 10.25 -1.48 2.43
N TRP A 67 9.44 -2.52 2.20
CA TRP A 67 8.30 -2.82 3.05
C TRP A 67 8.72 -3.12 4.49
N LYS A 68 9.78 -3.91 4.72
CA LYS A 68 10.31 -4.19 6.06
C LYS A 68 10.78 -2.91 6.77
N LYS A 69 11.49 -2.03 6.07
CA LYS A 69 11.92 -0.73 6.62
C LYS A 69 10.71 0.14 6.97
N PHE A 70 9.74 0.22 6.07
CA PHE A 70 8.51 0.99 6.26
C PHE A 70 7.67 0.46 7.43
N SER A 71 7.49 -0.87 7.52
CA SER A 71 6.70 -1.50 8.58
C SER A 71 7.37 -1.40 9.95
N GLN A 72 8.70 -1.31 10.00
CA GLN A 72 9.46 -1.05 11.23
C GLN A 72 9.36 0.41 11.68
N GLN A 73 9.41 1.37 10.76
CA GLN A 73 9.35 2.80 11.09
C GLN A 73 7.93 3.29 11.36
N LEU A 74 6.94 2.76 10.65
CA LEU A 74 5.57 3.28 10.64
C LEU A 74 4.60 2.16 11.03
N LEU A 75 4.52 1.92 12.34
CA LEU A 75 3.48 1.08 12.93
C LEU A 75 2.19 1.87 13.08
N ASN A 76 1.20 1.57 12.23
CA ASN A 76 -0.16 1.16 12.64
C ASN A 76 -1.12 1.24 11.44
N GLY A 77 -1.51 0.08 10.91
CA GLY A 77 -2.72 -0.07 10.08
C GLY A 77 -2.55 -0.12 8.56
N VAL A 78 -1.37 0.16 8.02
CA VAL A 78 -1.11 -0.02 6.58
C VAL A 78 -0.83 -1.49 6.29
N LYS A 79 -1.53 -2.09 5.33
CA LYS A 79 -1.29 -3.48 4.91
C LYS A 79 -0.18 -3.53 3.85
N CYS A 80 0.59 -4.61 3.83
CA CYS A 80 1.60 -4.84 2.77
C CYS A 80 0.96 -4.76 1.37
N SER A 81 -0.25 -5.32 1.20
CA SER A 81 -0.99 -5.26 -0.06
C SER A 81 -1.29 -3.82 -0.50
N THR A 82 -1.59 -2.92 0.44
CA THR A 82 -1.82 -1.51 0.11
C THR A 82 -0.53 -0.83 -0.32
N PHE A 83 0.58 -1.08 0.38
CA PHE A 83 1.90 -0.56 0.00
C PHE A 83 2.34 -1.02 -1.39
N LEU A 84 2.22 -2.32 -1.68
CA LEU A 84 2.56 -2.87 -2.99
C LEU A 84 1.68 -2.32 -4.12
N THR A 85 0.42 -1.96 -3.82
CA THR A 85 -0.47 -1.31 -4.79
C THR A 85 0.01 0.09 -5.16
N PHE A 86 0.59 0.84 -4.22
CA PHE A 86 1.21 2.15 -4.50
C PHE A 86 2.51 2.06 -5.29
N MET A 87 3.13 0.88 -5.34
CA MET A 87 4.41 0.61 -5.99
C MET A 87 4.24 -0.09 -7.35
N LYS A 88 3.02 -0.11 -7.90
CA LYS A 88 2.66 -0.75 -9.15
C LYS A 88 2.71 0.24 -10.29
#